data_AF-A0A9P5TWM5-F1
#
_entry.id   AF-A0A9P5TWM5-F1
#
_cell.length_a   1.000
_cell.length_b   1.000
_cell.length_c   1.000
_cell.angle_alpha   90.00
_cell.angle_beta   90.00
_cell.angle_gamma   90.00
#
_symmetry.space_group_name_H-M   'P 1'
#
loop_
_entity.id
_entity.type
_entity.pdbx_description
1 polymer ?
#
loop_
_entity_poly.entity_id
_entity_poly.type
_entity_poly.pdbx_seq_one_letter_code
_entity_poly.pdbx_strand_id
1 'polypeptide(L)' 'MNEAATLYWINFQGNLVYYYTLGTGQEVRMNTYVTHPWVIRDGSSRTVVVFLPRRTASRAVIYPRIG' A
#
# COMPACT_ATOMS: atom_id res chain seq x y z
N MET A 1 -17.76 -3.93 -9.42
CA MET A 1 -17.30 -4.22 -8.05
C MET A 1 -16.33 -3.12 -7.67
N ASN A 2 -16.48 -2.46 -6.51
CA ASN A 2 -15.55 -1.40 -6.09
C ASN A 2 -14.16 -2.01 -5.94
N GLU A 3 -13.20 -1.58 -6.76
CA GLU A 3 -11.82 -2.02 -6.66
C GLU A 3 -11.20 -1.33 -5.43
N ALA A 4 -10.79 -2.16 -4.47
CA ALA A 4 -10.17 -1.73 -3.22
C ALA A 4 -8.75 -2.31 -3.14
N ALA A 5 -7.79 -1.49 -2.71
CA ALA A 5 -6.43 -1.90 -2.46
C ALA A 5 -6.17 -1.97 -0.95
N THR A 6 -5.46 -2.99 -0.50
CA THR A 6 -5.09 -3.17 0.90
C THR A 6 -3.61 -2.85 1.08
N LEU A 7 -3.32 -2.05 2.09
CA LEU A 7 -1.98 -1.58 2.43
C LEU A 7 -1.48 -2.32 3.67
N TYR A 8 -0.26 -2.87 3.55
CA TYR A 8 0.44 -3.59 4.61
C TYR A 8 1.85 -3.04 4.81
N TRP A 9 2.30 -3.02 6.06
CA TRP A 9 3.72 -2.87 6.40
C TRP A 9 4.35 -4.26 6.55
N ILE A 10 5.55 -4.48 5.99
CA ILE A 10 6.33 -5.68 6.35
C ILE A 10 7.12 -5.36 7.62
N ASN A 11 6.74 -5.99 8.73
CA ASN A 11 7.43 -5.77 9.99
C ASN A 11 8.83 -6.40 9.98
N PHE A 12 9.60 -6.15 11.05
CA PHE A 12 10.98 -6.62 11.15
C PHE A 12 11.14 -8.15 11.11
N GLN A 13 10.07 -8.91 11.39
CA GLN A 13 10.05 -10.37 11.28
C GLN A 13 9.63 -10.86 9.88
N GLY A 14 9.34 -9.96 8.93
CA GLY A 14 8.88 -10.32 7.59
C GLY A 14 7.37 -10.52 7.48
N ASN A 15 6.60 -10.26 8.54
CA ASN A 15 5.15 -10.44 8.54
C ASN A 15 4.42 -9.22 8.00
N LEU A 16 3.32 -9.45 7.28
CA LEU A 16 2.43 -8.38 6.82
C LEU A 16 1.53 -7.89 7.95
N VAL A 17 1.68 -6.63 8.32
CA VAL A 17 0.83 -5.93 9.28
C VAL A 17 -0.16 -5.07 8.50
N TYR A 18 -1.45 -5.41 8.60
CA TYR A 18 -2.53 -4.64 7.98
C TYR A 18 -2.55 -3.21 8.51
N TYR A 19 -2.78 -2.26 7.61
CA TYR A 19 -2.85 -0.85 7.96
C TYR A 19 -4.14 -0.20 7.49
N TYR A 20 -4.50 -0.37 6.21
CA TYR A 20 -5.64 0.34 5.64
C TYR A 20 -6.18 -0.34 4.37
N THR A 21 -7.46 -0.11 4.08
CA THR A 21 -8.08 -0.47 2.80
C THR A 21 -8.47 0.81 2.06
N LEU A 22 -7.80 1.07 0.94
CA LEU A 22 -8.04 2.20 0.04
C LEU A 22 -9.11 1.83 -1.00
N GLY A 23 -10.26 2.49 -0.93
CA GLY A 23 -11.23 2.49 -2.02
C GLY A 23 -10.77 3.36 -3.20
N THR A 24 -11.42 3.19 -4.34
CA THR A 24 -11.17 4.00 -5.54
C THR A 24 -11.34 5.50 -5.23
N GLY A 25 -10.36 6.31 -5.62
CA GLY A 25 -10.35 7.77 -5.41
C GLY A 25 -10.00 8.21 -3.98
N GLN A 26 -9.84 7.28 -3.03
CA GLN A 26 -9.41 7.62 -1.69
C GLN A 26 -7.91 7.86 -1.63
N GLU A 27 -7.50 8.76 -0.74
CA GLU A 27 -6.11 9.04 -0.43
C GLU A 27 -5.88 8.89 1.07
N VAL A 28 -4.76 8.28 1.45
CA VAL A 28 -4.31 8.20 2.84
C VAL A 28 -2.93 8.83 2.96
N ARG A 29 -2.79 9.81 3.86
CA ARG A 29 -1.48 10.36 4.25
C ARG A 29 -0.96 9.58 5.44
N MET A 30 0.32 9.21 5.40
CA MET A 30 0.95 8.42 6.45
C MET A 30 2.26 9.05 6.90
N ASN A 31 2.42 9.17 8.21
CA ASN A 31 3.72 9.39 8.82
C ASN A 31 4.34 8.01 9.08
N THR A 32 5.44 7.71 8.40
CA THR A 32 6.11 6.41 8.46
C THR A 32 7.63 6.58 8.48
N TYR A 33 8.36 5.49 8.67
CA TYR A 33 9.82 5.48 8.67
C TYR A 33 10.35 4.98 7.32
N VAL A 34 11.46 5.55 6.85
CA VAL A 34 12.10 5.16 5.58
C VAL A 34 12.59 3.71 5.55
N THR A 35 12.71 3.08 6.72
CA THR A 35 13.05 1.66 6.90
C THR A 35 11.85 0.73 6.84
N HIS A 36 10.62 1.26 6.73
CA HIS A 36 9.39 0.46 6.73
C HIS A 36 8.98 0.14 5.29
N PRO A 37 9.21 -1.08 4.78
CA PRO A 37 8.70 -1.49 3.47
C PRO A 37 7.17 -1.62 3.50
N TRP A 38 6.54 -1.09 2.46
CA TRP A 38 5.09 -1.14 2.28
C TRP A 38 4.73 -2.04 1.11
N VAL A 39 3.67 -2.82 1.29
CA VAL A 39 3.09 -3.72 0.30
C VAL A 39 1.67 -3.26 0.03
N ILE A 40 1.34 -3.11 -1.25
CA ILE A 40 -0.05 -2.91 -1.67
C ILE A 40 -0.53 -4.16 -2.40
N ARG A 41 -1.71 -4.64 -1.98
CA ARG A 41 -2.43 -5.72 -2.65
C ARG A 41 -3.73 -5.21 -3.26
N ASP A 42 -4.10 -5.75 -4.41
CA ASP A 42 -5.40 -5.48 -5.02
C ASP A 42 -6.54 -6.22 -4.29
N GLY A 43 -7.78 -6.04 -4.75
CA GLY A 43 -8.96 -6.69 -4.18
C GLY A 43 -8.95 -8.21 -4.29
N SER A 44 -8.09 -8.79 -5.14
CA SER A 44 -7.86 -10.23 -5.26
C SER A 44 -6.70 -10.72 -4.38
N SER A 45 -6.23 -9.89 -3.44
CA SER A 45 -5.10 -10.18 -2.53
C SER A 45 -3.75 -10.39 -3.23
N ARG A 46 -3.61 -10.01 -4.51
CA ARG A 46 -2.35 -10.12 -5.23
C ARG A 46 -1.47 -8.91 -4.93
N THR A 47 -0.19 -9.15 -4.67
CA THR A 47 0.80 -8.07 -4.50
C THR A 47 0.98 -7.32 -5.82
N VAL A 48 0.69 -6.02 -5.79
CA VAL A 48 0.84 -5.13 -6.95
C VAL A 48 2.17 -4.39 -6.89
N VAL A 49 2.55 -3.91 -5.70
CA VAL A 49 3.79 -3.15 -5.52
C VAL A 49 4.34 -3.35 -4.10
N VAL A 50 5.67 -3.30 -4.01
CA VAL A 50 6.43 -3.19 -2.77
C VAL A 50 7.35 -1.98 -2.90
N PHE A 51 7.37 -1.09 -1.91
CA PHE A 51 8.18 0.12 -1.97
C PHE A 51 8.68 0.57 -0.60
N LEU A 52 9.78 1.33 -0.59
CA LEU A 52 10.27 2.02 0.59
C LEU A 52 9.84 3.51 0.54
N PRO A 53 9.46 4.10 1.67
CA PRO A 53 9.22 5.54 1.78
C PRO A 53 10.50 6.34 1.54
N ARG A 54 10.35 7.60 1.10
CA ARG A 54 11.44 8.56 1.01
C ARG A 54 11.46 9.47 2.24
N ARG A 55 12.62 10.09 2.52
CA ARG A 55 12.75 11.11 3.59
C ARG A 55 11.92 12.36 3.31
N THR A 56 11.56 12.58 2.05
CA THR A 56 10.69 13.66 1.60
C THR A 56 9.29 13.12 1.30
N ALA A 57 8.27 13.99 1.39
CA ALA A 57 6.92 13.62 0.99
C ALA A 57 6.91 13.08 -0.45
N SER A 58 6.28 11.92 -0.63
CA SER A 58 6.14 11.25 -1.93
C SER A 58 4.78 10.60 -2.02
N ARG A 59 4.24 10.48 -3.24
CA ARG A 59 2.95 9.86 -3.50
C ARG A 59 3.13 8.54 -4.24
N ALA A 60 2.52 7.47 -3.72
CA ALA A 60 2.32 6.22 -4.45
C ALA A 60 0.89 6.22 -5.00
N VAL A 61 0.72 5.94 -6.30
CA VAL A 61 -0.60 5.85 -6.96
C VAL A 61 -0.77 4.45 -7.50
N ILE A 62 -1.91 3.82 -7.21
CA ILE A 62 -2.25 2.48 -7.70
C ILE A 62 -3.38 2.66 -8.69
N TYR A 63 -3.20 2.13 -9.90
CA TYR A 63 -4.25 2.12 -10.89
C TYR A 63 -5.03 0.81 -10.82
N PRO A 64 -6.37 0.89 -10.86
CA PRO A 64 -7.26 -0.20 -11.21
C PRO A 64 -6.73 -1.02 -12.39
N ARG A 65 -6.77 -2.34 -12.31
CA ARG A 65 -6.51 -3.15 -13.51
C ARG A 65 -7.79 -3.19 -14.34
N ILE A 66 -7.77 -2.52 -15.48
CA ILE A 66 -8.84 -2.66 -16.47
C ILE A 66 -8.63 -4.02 -17.15
N GLY A 67 -9.58 -4.94 -16.95
CA GLY A 67 -9.62 -6.25 -17.59
C GLY A 67 -10.16 -6.17 -19.01
#